data_AF-T0Z5H6-F1
#
_entry.id   AF-T0Z5H6-F1
#
_cell.length_a   1.000
_cell.length_b   1.000
_cell.length_c   1.000
_cell.angle_alpha   90.00
_cell.angle_beta   90.00
_cell.angle_gamma   90.00
#
_symmetry.space_group_name_H-M   'P 1'
#
loop_
_entity.id
_entity.type
_entity.pdbx_description
1 polymer ?
#
loop_
_entity_poly.entity_id
_entity_poly.type
_entity_poly.pdbx_seq_one_letter_code
_entity_poly.pdbx_strand_id
1 'polypeptide(L)'
;NLRLHELEARWDEETLEGQEIPHLADLRILRALAEHLAEARGVRERSTPQYHDYTFVVEGEHVDIRPRPRGAPLDELVAELMIEVNRHWAGQLVEAGWLGLFRVQGQGRTGMSVDPAPHLGLGLNHYAWCSSPLRRYPDLVNQWQLIRLFQLQDPAVTDRVRLREESL
;
A
#
# COMPACT_ATOMS: atom_id res chain seq x y z
N ASN A 1 5.15 -12.12 -13.97
CA ASN A 1 6.06 -12.62 -12.92
C ASN A 1 7.17 -11.59 -12.76
N LEU A 2 7.03 -10.66 -11.81
CA LEU A 2 8.05 -9.63 -11.58
C LEU A 2 9.24 -10.34 -10.92
N ARG A 3 10.38 -10.41 -11.62
CA ARG A 3 11.60 -11.06 -11.15
C ARG A 3 12.33 -10.15 -10.15
N LEU A 4 11.63 -9.82 -9.06
CA LEU A 4 12.06 -8.82 -8.08
C LEU A 4 13.45 -9.13 -7.53
N HIS A 5 13.74 -10.41 -7.29
CA HIS A 5 15.05 -10.89 -6.84
C HIS A 5 16.21 -10.57 -7.81
N GLU A 6 15.97 -10.53 -9.13
CA GLU A 6 17.01 -10.18 -10.11
C GLU A 6 17.32 -8.67 -10.08
N LEU A 7 16.32 -7.85 -9.73
CA LEU A 7 16.43 -6.39 -9.65
C LEU A 7 17.02 -5.97 -8.31
N GLU A 8 16.59 -6.58 -7.20
CA GLU A 8 17.14 -6.36 -5.86
C GLU A 8 18.64 -6.62 -5.81
N ALA A 9 19.12 -7.70 -6.43
CA ALA A 9 20.55 -8.02 -6.48
C ALA A 9 21.41 -6.99 -7.24
N ARG A 10 20.78 -6.12 -8.04
CA ARG A 10 21.45 -5.04 -8.80
C ARG A 10 21.23 -3.66 -8.18
N TRP A 11 20.42 -3.57 -7.13
CA TRP A 11 19.96 -2.34 -6.51
C TRP A 11 20.57 -2.15 -5.12
N ASP A 12 21.90 -2.18 -5.05
CA ASP A 12 22.67 -1.71 -3.89
C ASP A 12 23.37 -0.40 -4.27
N GLU A 13 23.43 0.58 -3.37
CA GLU A 13 23.96 1.93 -3.69
C GLU A 13 25.38 1.90 -4.25
N GLU A 14 26.18 0.91 -3.86
CA GLU A 14 27.55 0.68 -4.31
C GLU A 14 27.63 -0.01 -5.70
N THR A 15 26.57 -0.73 -6.12
CA THR A 15 26.53 -1.50 -7.38
C THR A 15 25.98 -0.71 -8.56
N LEU A 16 25.47 0.50 -8.33
CA LEU A 16 24.87 1.36 -9.36
C LEU A 16 25.90 2.06 -10.27
N GLU A 17 27.18 2.05 -9.91
CA GLU A 17 28.25 2.57 -10.77
C GLU A 17 28.72 1.50 -11.77
N GLY A 18 28.43 1.73 -13.06
CA GLY A 18 29.00 0.95 -14.16
C GLY A 18 28.11 -0.15 -14.76
N GLN A 19 26.88 -0.36 -14.26
CA GLN A 19 25.91 -1.29 -14.89
C GLN A 19 24.75 -0.52 -15.57
N GLU A 20 24.40 -0.91 -16.79
CA GLU A 20 23.17 -0.43 -17.45
C GLU A 20 21.95 -1.11 -16.82
N ILE A 21 21.30 -0.41 -15.89
CA ILE A 21 20.00 -0.81 -15.35
C ILE A 21 18.91 -0.10 -16.17
N PRO A 22 18.01 -0.84 -16.87
CA PRO A 22 16.88 -0.24 -17.56
C PRO A 22 16.05 0.63 -16.60
N HIS A 23 15.61 1.80 -17.07
CA HIS A 23 14.78 2.74 -16.30
C HIS A 23 15.43 3.29 -15.01
N LEU A 24 16.76 3.24 -14.87
CA LEU A 24 17.45 3.74 -13.68
C LEU A 24 17.12 5.20 -13.34
N ALA A 25 16.99 6.06 -14.36
CA ALA A 25 16.59 7.45 -14.16
C ALA A 25 15.18 7.57 -13.54
N ASP A 26 14.21 6.80 -14.06
CA ASP A 26 12.85 6.78 -13.54
C ASP A 26 12.81 6.25 -12.10
N LEU A 27 13.54 5.19 -11.81
CA LEU A 27 13.60 4.60 -10.47
C LEU A 27 14.24 5.55 -9.44
N ARG A 28 15.22 6.37 -9.84
CA ARG A 28 15.78 7.43 -8.97
C ARG A 28 14.72 8.49 -8.63
N ILE A 29 13.89 8.88 -9.60
CA ILE A 29 12.79 9.82 -9.37
C ILE A 29 11.77 9.22 -8.40
N LEU A 30 11.36 7.97 -8.64
CA LEU A 30 10.42 7.27 -7.77
C LEU A 30 10.97 7.11 -6.35
N ARG A 31 12.27 6.84 -6.20
CA ARG A 31 12.93 6.77 -4.90
C ARG A 31 12.89 8.10 -4.16
N ALA A 32 13.29 9.20 -4.82
CA ALA A 32 13.26 10.52 -4.21
C ALA A 32 11.83 10.93 -3.79
N LEU A 33 10.82 10.55 -4.59
CA LEU A 33 9.41 10.75 -4.24
C LEU A 33 9.01 9.91 -3.02
N ALA A 34 9.36 8.63 -2.98
CA ALA A 34 9.05 7.75 -1.85
C ALA A 34 9.69 8.23 -0.54
N GLU A 35 10.95 8.65 -0.59
CA GLU A 35 11.64 9.26 0.55
C GLU A 35 10.86 10.49 1.01
N HIS A 36 10.57 11.45 0.13
CA HIS A 36 9.80 12.64 0.48
C HIS A 36 8.43 12.32 1.12
N LEU A 37 7.70 11.34 0.59
CA LEU A 37 6.42 10.89 1.13
C LEU A 37 6.57 10.24 2.52
N ALA A 38 7.60 9.44 2.73
CA ALA A 38 7.92 8.84 4.02
C ALA A 38 8.26 9.91 5.06
N GLU A 39 9.08 10.90 4.68
CA GLU A 39 9.44 12.03 5.51
C GLU A 39 8.20 12.84 5.94
N ALA A 40 7.30 13.12 5.00
CA ALA A 40 6.07 13.88 5.24
C ALA A 40 5.14 13.21 6.26
N ARG A 41 5.16 11.86 6.36
CA ARG A 41 4.37 11.13 7.38
C ARG A 41 5.00 11.15 8.77
N GLY A 42 6.29 11.46 8.90
CA GLY A 42 6.98 11.54 10.19
C GLY A 42 7.13 10.20 10.94
N VAL A 43 6.84 9.07 10.30
CA VAL A 43 6.95 7.72 10.89
C VAL A 43 8.30 7.10 10.50
N ARG A 44 9.42 7.75 10.86
CA ARG A 44 10.77 7.30 10.45
C ARG A 44 11.31 6.13 11.27
N GLU A 45 10.89 5.99 12.52
CA GLU A 45 11.39 4.93 13.40
C GLU A 45 10.24 4.01 13.82
N ARG A 46 9.84 3.13 12.91
CA ARG A 46 9.30 1.87 13.40
C ARG A 46 10.51 1.10 13.91
N SER A 47 10.56 0.87 15.22
CA SER A 47 11.26 -0.30 15.76
C SER A 47 10.64 -1.49 15.05
N THR A 48 11.22 -1.86 13.91
CA THR A 48 10.85 -3.07 13.19
C THR A 48 11.50 -4.16 14.02
N PRO A 49 10.74 -5.01 14.73
CA PRO A 49 11.36 -6.22 15.26
C PRO A 49 11.99 -6.91 14.04
N GLN A 50 13.20 -7.44 14.19
CA GLN A 50 13.90 -8.19 13.14
C GLN A 50 13.11 -9.47 12.82
N TYR A 51 12.00 -9.32 12.12
CA TYR A 51 11.28 -10.42 11.48
C TYR A 51 11.95 -10.63 10.13
N HIS A 52 12.61 -11.77 9.99
CA HIS A 52 13.07 -12.22 8.69
C HIS A 52 11.87 -12.74 7.90
N ASP A 53 11.70 -12.25 6.67
CA ASP A 53 10.88 -12.95 5.70
C ASP A 53 11.69 -14.13 5.13
N TYR A 54 11.04 -15.09 4.49
CA TYR A 54 11.69 -16.25 3.89
C TYR A 54 11.23 -16.47 2.47
N THR A 55 12.18 -16.76 1.58
CA THR A 55 11.92 -17.21 0.22
C THR A 55 12.06 -18.73 0.16
N PHE A 56 11.10 -19.39 -0.47
CA PHE A 56 11.10 -20.84 -0.69
C PHE A 56 11.31 -21.11 -2.18
N VAL A 57 12.40 -21.79 -2.53
CA VAL A 57 12.67 -22.24 -3.91
C VAL A 57 12.38 -23.73 -3.95
N VAL A 58 11.39 -24.12 -4.75
CA VAL A 58 10.91 -25.52 -4.83
C VAL A 58 11.36 -26.13 -6.16
N GLU A 59 12.21 -27.15 -6.08
CA GLU A 59 12.73 -27.92 -7.21
C GLU A 59 12.36 -29.40 -7.04
N GLY A 60 11.22 -29.79 -7.63
CA GLY A 60 10.66 -31.13 -7.42
C GLY A 60 10.30 -31.34 -5.94
N GLU A 61 10.93 -32.33 -5.31
CA GLU A 61 10.75 -32.61 -3.87
C GLU A 61 11.73 -31.84 -2.97
N HIS A 62 12.66 -31.07 -3.56
CA HIS A 62 13.62 -30.28 -2.81
C HIS A 62 13.08 -28.87 -2.56
N VAL A 63 13.20 -28.40 -1.31
CA VAL A 63 12.81 -27.05 -0.90
C VAL A 63 14.02 -26.37 -0.28
N ASP A 64 14.52 -25.32 -0.93
CA ASP A 64 15.56 -24.45 -0.41
C ASP A 64 14.91 -23.22 0.24
N ILE A 65 15.23 -22.97 1.52
CA ILE A 65 14.64 -21.92 2.33
C ILE A 65 15.71 -20.87 2.60
N ARG A 66 15.53 -19.66 2.07
CA ARG A 66 16.49 -18.56 2.22
C ARG A 66 15.90 -17.43 3.04
N PRO A 67 16.62 -16.89 4.03
CA PRO A 67 16.19 -15.66 4.70
C PRO A 67 16.21 -14.50 3.71
N ARG A 68 15.17 -13.66 3.78
CA ARG A 68 15.06 -12.40 3.03
C ARG A 68 14.98 -11.26 4.04
N PRO A 69 15.97 -10.36 4.08
CA PRO A 69 15.89 -9.18 4.95
C PRO A 69 14.70 -8.32 4.52
N ARG A 70 13.91 -7.84 5.50
CA ARG A 70 12.91 -6.81 5.27
C ARG A 70 13.57 -5.44 5.18
N GLY A 71 12.99 -4.57 4.36
CA GLY A 71 13.51 -3.22 4.16
C GLY A 71 14.59 -3.14 3.09
N ALA A 72 14.58 -4.06 2.11
CA ALA A 72 15.32 -3.83 0.88
C ALA A 72 14.86 -2.47 0.28
N PRO A 73 15.76 -1.64 -0.27
CA PRO A 73 15.39 -0.31 -0.74
C PRO A 73 14.24 -0.31 -1.75
N LEU A 74 14.13 -1.36 -2.57
CA LEU A 74 13.04 -1.54 -3.52
C LEU A 74 11.71 -1.90 -2.85
N ASP A 75 11.73 -2.71 -1.79
CA ASP A 75 10.53 -3.03 -1.00
C ASP A 75 9.98 -1.77 -0.32
N GLU A 76 10.87 -0.97 0.25
CA GLU A 76 10.52 0.30 0.88
C GLU A 76 9.94 1.27 -0.16
N LEU A 77 10.62 1.45 -1.30
CA LEU A 77 10.12 2.24 -2.42
C LEU A 77 8.69 1.83 -2.82
N VAL A 78 8.44 0.55 -3.07
CA VAL A 78 7.11 0.07 -3.45
C VAL A 78 6.11 0.27 -2.31
N ALA A 79 6.48 -0.03 -1.06
CA ALA A 79 5.62 0.14 0.09
C ALA A 79 5.15 1.60 0.24
N GLU A 80 6.09 2.54 0.13
CA GLU A 80 5.83 3.98 0.24
C GLU A 80 4.89 4.49 -0.84
N LEU A 81 5.14 4.14 -2.10
CA LEU A 81 4.24 4.51 -3.20
C LEU A 81 2.84 3.90 -3.02
N MET A 82 2.75 2.65 -2.56
CA MET A 82 1.46 2.01 -2.31
C MET A 82 0.72 2.59 -1.11
N ILE A 83 1.44 3.04 -0.08
CA ILE A 83 0.85 3.77 1.06
C ILE A 83 0.23 5.07 0.56
N GLU A 84 0.93 5.83 -0.28
CA GLU A 84 0.41 7.09 -0.81
C GLU A 84 -0.81 6.88 -1.71
N VAL A 85 -0.78 5.90 -2.62
CA VAL A 85 -1.96 5.56 -3.45
C VAL A 85 -3.19 5.24 -2.59
N ASN A 86 -3.00 4.37 -1.58
CA ASN A 86 -4.06 3.95 -0.69
C ASN A 86 -4.59 5.09 0.19
N ARG A 87 -3.72 5.98 0.67
CA ARG A 87 -4.09 7.21 1.40
C ARG A 87 -4.88 8.15 0.49
N HIS A 88 -4.36 8.44 -0.69
CA HIS A 88 -4.95 9.41 -1.62
C HIS A 88 -6.37 9.02 -2.02
N TRP A 89 -6.56 7.76 -2.44
CA TRP A 89 -7.88 7.26 -2.81
C TRP A 89 -8.82 7.11 -1.61
N ALA A 90 -8.32 6.78 -0.42
CA ALA A 90 -9.13 6.86 0.80
C ALA A 90 -9.64 8.29 1.03
N GLY A 91 -8.79 9.30 0.84
CA GLY A 91 -9.16 10.71 0.91
C GLY A 91 -10.28 11.08 -0.06
N GLN A 92 -10.23 10.61 -1.31
CA GLN A 92 -11.28 10.87 -2.29
C GLN A 92 -12.64 10.28 -1.91
N LEU A 93 -12.67 9.08 -1.30
CA LEU A 93 -13.90 8.51 -0.76
C LEU A 93 -14.43 9.34 0.42
N VAL A 94 -13.54 9.80 1.31
CA VAL A 94 -13.91 10.64 2.47
C VAL A 94 -14.47 11.99 2.03
N GLU A 95 -13.80 12.67 1.10
CA GLU A 95 -14.22 13.96 0.55
C GLU A 95 -15.58 13.87 -0.14
N ALA A 96 -15.85 12.76 -0.82
CA ALA A 96 -17.14 12.50 -1.44
C ALA A 96 -18.24 12.11 -0.44
N GLY A 97 -17.90 11.84 0.83
CA GLY A 97 -18.82 11.28 1.82
C GLY A 97 -19.21 9.82 1.55
N TRP A 98 -18.45 9.12 0.72
CA TRP A 98 -18.74 7.75 0.30
C TRP A 98 -18.18 6.72 1.28
N LEU A 99 -18.88 5.60 1.41
CA LEU A 99 -18.39 4.47 2.18
C LEU A 99 -17.17 3.84 1.50
N GLY A 100 -16.24 3.36 2.33
CA GLY A 100 -15.09 2.57 1.92
C GLY A 100 -14.74 1.54 2.98
N LEU A 101 -14.01 0.49 2.60
CA LEU A 101 -13.42 -0.45 3.55
C LEU A 101 -12.06 0.11 3.98
N PHE A 102 -12.11 0.93 5.03
CA PHE A 102 -10.96 1.57 5.65
C PHE A 102 -10.22 0.59 6.56
N ARG A 103 -8.89 0.68 6.52
CA ARG A 103 -7.98 -0.02 7.41
C ARG A 103 -7.63 0.93 8.54
N VAL A 104 -8.04 0.58 9.75
CA VAL A 104 -7.92 1.45 10.93
C VAL A 104 -6.99 0.81 11.95
N GLN A 105 -6.25 1.62 12.71
CA GLN A 105 -5.36 1.11 13.74
C GLN A 105 -5.40 1.99 14.99
N GLY A 106 -5.85 1.41 16.11
CA GLY A 106 -5.90 2.03 17.42
C GLY A 106 -5.42 1.08 18.49
N GLN A 107 -4.73 1.59 19.51
CA GLN A 107 -4.30 0.80 20.68
C GLN A 107 -3.52 -0.48 20.30
N GLY A 108 -2.65 -0.40 19.29
CA GLY A 108 -1.83 -1.51 18.82
C GLY A 108 -2.55 -2.58 17.99
N ARG A 109 -3.88 -2.49 17.83
CA ARG A 109 -4.68 -3.44 17.04
C ARG A 109 -5.10 -2.81 15.73
N THR A 110 -5.11 -3.62 14.68
CA THR A 110 -5.58 -3.20 13.35
C THR A 110 -6.91 -3.88 13.04
N GLY A 111 -7.81 -3.15 12.40
CA GLY A 111 -9.14 -3.64 12.01
C GLY A 111 -9.59 -3.06 10.67
N MET A 112 -10.82 -3.43 10.27
CA MET A 112 -11.52 -2.87 9.12
C MET A 112 -12.73 -2.09 9.60
N SER A 113 -13.04 -0.98 8.93
CA SER A 113 -14.18 -0.11 9.22
C SER A 113 -14.83 0.35 7.91
N VAL A 114 -16.13 0.62 7.94
CA VAL A 114 -16.85 1.27 6.82
C VAL A 114 -16.75 2.79 6.87
N ASP A 115 -16.51 3.34 8.06
CA ASP A 115 -16.23 4.76 8.29
C ASP A 115 -14.71 5.00 8.38
N PRO A 116 -14.24 6.17 7.91
CA PRO A 116 -12.83 6.54 8.00
C PRO A 116 -12.41 6.74 9.46
N ALA A 117 -11.24 6.22 9.83
CA ALA A 117 -10.62 6.50 11.10
C ALA A 117 -9.09 6.42 11.00
N PRO A 118 -8.35 6.97 11.99
CA PRO A 118 -6.89 6.99 11.95
C PRO A 118 -6.24 5.60 11.90
N HIS A 119 -5.11 5.54 11.20
CA HIS A 119 -4.19 4.41 11.23
C HIS A 119 -2.89 4.84 11.91
N LEU A 120 -2.84 4.76 13.25
CA LEU A 120 -1.76 5.33 14.05
C LEU A 120 -0.36 4.84 13.65
N GLY A 121 -0.18 3.55 13.37
CA GLY A 121 1.13 3.00 12.97
C GLY A 121 1.60 3.41 11.58
N LEU A 122 0.75 4.04 10.75
CA LEU A 122 1.14 4.65 9.48
C LEU A 122 1.21 6.18 9.55
N GLY A 123 0.78 6.79 10.65
CA GLY A 123 0.71 8.25 10.79
C GLY A 123 -0.35 8.89 9.88
N LEU A 124 -1.43 8.17 9.56
CA LEU A 124 -2.45 8.63 8.60
C LEU A 124 -3.82 8.81 9.26
N ASN A 125 -4.54 9.87 8.87
CA ASN A 125 -5.89 10.16 9.35
C ASN A 125 -6.95 9.23 8.76
N HIS A 126 -6.70 8.72 7.56
CA HIS A 126 -7.52 7.75 6.85
C HIS A 126 -6.62 6.89 5.97
N TYR A 127 -6.96 5.61 5.83
CA TYR A 127 -6.22 4.67 5.00
C TYR A 127 -7.17 3.57 4.54
N ALA A 128 -7.19 3.26 3.25
CA ALA A 128 -8.00 2.19 2.69
C ALA A 128 -7.15 1.35 1.74
N TRP A 129 -7.32 0.03 1.75
CA TRP A 129 -6.63 -0.79 0.76
C TRP A 129 -7.33 -0.69 -0.57
N CYS A 130 -6.60 -0.29 -1.61
CA CYS A 130 -7.14 -0.09 -2.94
C CYS A 130 -6.19 -0.54 -4.06
N SER A 131 -4.91 -0.80 -3.75
CA SER A 131 -3.86 -1.06 -4.75
C SER A 131 -3.63 -2.53 -5.11
N SER A 132 -4.39 -3.48 -4.56
CA SER A 132 -4.22 -4.92 -4.84
C SER A 132 -5.55 -5.70 -5.01
N PRO A 133 -6.43 -5.29 -5.93
CA PRO A 133 -7.77 -5.87 -6.13
C PRO A 133 -7.74 -7.35 -6.54
N LEU A 134 -6.67 -7.81 -7.19
CA LEU A 134 -6.54 -9.20 -7.64
C LEU A 134 -6.39 -10.20 -6.51
N ARG A 135 -6.00 -9.76 -5.31
CA ARG A 135 -5.68 -10.64 -4.17
C ARG A 135 -6.37 -10.25 -2.87
N ARG A 136 -7.11 -9.14 -2.85
CA ARG A 136 -7.81 -8.65 -1.67
C ARG A 136 -9.18 -8.14 -2.06
N TYR A 137 -10.21 -8.77 -1.50
CA TYR A 137 -11.60 -8.36 -1.71
C TYR A 137 -11.88 -6.91 -1.26
N PRO A 138 -11.34 -6.39 -0.14
CA PRO A 138 -11.52 -4.98 0.21
C PRO A 138 -11.05 -4.01 -0.87
N ASP A 139 -9.90 -4.29 -1.51
CA ASP A 139 -9.37 -3.48 -2.61
C ASP A 139 -10.31 -3.49 -3.82
N LEU A 140 -10.91 -4.63 -4.15
CA LEU A 140 -11.89 -4.73 -5.24
C LEU A 140 -13.12 -3.85 -4.98
N VAL A 141 -13.68 -3.92 -3.77
CA VAL A 141 -14.86 -3.12 -3.40
C VAL A 141 -14.55 -1.62 -3.41
N ASN A 142 -13.40 -1.22 -2.85
CA ASN A 142 -12.96 0.17 -2.85
C ASN A 142 -12.72 0.68 -4.27
N GLN A 143 -12.13 -0.13 -5.16
CA GLN A 143 -11.96 0.26 -6.56
C GLN A 143 -13.29 0.45 -7.28
N TRP A 144 -14.32 -0.37 -7.02
CA TRP A 144 -15.64 -0.13 -7.59
C TRP A 144 -16.25 1.20 -7.14
N GLN A 145 -16.12 1.53 -5.85
CA GLN A 145 -16.54 2.84 -5.34
C GLN A 145 -15.79 3.98 -6.05
N LEU A 146 -14.46 3.90 -6.15
CA LEU A 146 -13.65 4.92 -6.82
C LEU A 146 -14.01 5.09 -8.31
N ILE A 147 -14.22 3.97 -9.03
CA ILE A 147 -14.62 4.01 -10.44
C ILE A 147 -15.96 4.72 -10.59
N ARG A 148 -16.95 4.39 -9.76
CA ARG A 148 -18.27 5.06 -9.78
C ARG A 148 -18.13 6.55 -9.44
N LEU A 149 -17.32 6.89 -8.44
CA LEU A 149 -17.05 8.26 -8.02
C LEU A 149 -16.50 9.10 -9.18
N PHE A 150 -15.47 8.60 -9.87
CA PHE A 150 -14.87 9.31 -11.01
C PHE A 150 -15.75 9.33 -12.26
N GLN A 151 -16.67 8.39 -12.39
CA GLN A 151 -17.67 8.39 -13.46
C GLN A 151 -18.90 9.25 -13.14
N LEU A 152 -18.93 9.94 -12.00
CA LEU A 152 -20.07 10.74 -11.54
C LEU A 152 -21.37 9.92 -11.48
N GLN A 153 -21.26 8.68 -11.01
CA GLN A 153 -22.38 7.75 -10.82
C GLN A 153 -22.70 7.59 -9.34
N ASP A 154 -23.82 6.95 -9.02
CA ASP A 154 -24.15 6.62 -7.64
C ASP A 154 -23.15 5.60 -7.05
N PRO A 155 -22.94 5.60 -5.72
CA PRO A 155 -22.07 4.63 -5.06
C PRO A 155 -22.54 3.19 -5.34
N ALA A 156 -21.59 2.30 -5.62
CA ALA A 156 -21.86 0.87 -5.76
C ALA A 156 -22.30 0.24 -4.43
N VAL A 157 -21.81 0.77 -3.31
CA VAL A 157 -22.17 0.38 -1.95
C VAL A 157 -22.65 1.61 -1.20
N THR A 158 -23.85 1.54 -0.63
CA THR A 158 -24.48 2.60 0.16
C THR A 158 -24.87 2.08 1.54
N ASP A 159 -24.92 2.98 2.51
CA ASP A 159 -25.50 2.67 3.81
C ASP A 159 -27.02 2.74 3.69
N ARG A 160 -27.70 1.58 3.81
CA ARG A 160 -29.17 1.53 3.81
C ARG A 160 -29.80 2.28 4.99
N VAL A 161 -29.04 2.55 6.05
CA VAL A 161 -29.50 3.31 7.22
C VAL A 161 -29.45 4.82 6.94
N ARG A 162 -28.33 5.37 6.42
CA ARG A 162 -28.24 6.80 6.05
C ARG A 162 -29.26 7.21 4.98
N LEU A 163 -29.57 6.34 4.02
CA LEU A 163 -30.58 6.63 2.97
C LEU A 163 -32.00 6.88 3.52
N ARG A 164 -32.33 6.37 4.72
CA ARG A 164 -33.64 6.62 5.35
C ARG A 164 -33.74 7.96 6.07
N GLU A 165 -32.62 8.50 6.54
CA GLU A 165 -32.59 9.77 7.27
C GLU A 165 -32.66 10.98 6.33
N GLU A 166 -32.19 10.85 5.08
CA GLU A 166 -32.28 11.90 4.05
C GLU A 166 -33.61 11.89 3.27
N SER A 167 -34.48 10.91 3.52
CA SER A 167 -35.79 10.74 2.84
C SER A 167 -36.99 11.16 3.71
N LEU A 168 -36.74 11.83 4.84
CA LEU A 168 -37.74 12.37 5.80
C LEU A 168 -37.57 13.89 5.92
#